data_AF-A0A3N5MCG1-F1
#
_entry.id   AF-A0A3N5MCG1-F1
#
_cell.length_a   1.000
_cell.length_b   1.000
_cell.length_c   1.000
_cell.angle_alpha   90.00
_cell.angle_beta   90.00
_cell.angle_gamma   90.00
#
_symmetry.space_group_name_H-M   'P 1'
#
loop_
_entity.id
_entity.type
_entity.pdbx_description
1 polymer ?
#
loop_
_entity_poly.entity_id
_entity_poly.type
_entity_poly.pdbx_seq_one_letter_code
_entity_poly.pdbx_strand_id
1 'polypeptide(L)'
;MPSTTTLLFATRPSALALWQTRWVGEALQTAWPGLKCTEKIITTAGDRILDRPLPEIGGKGLFTQELETLLYERQVHAAVHSLKDLPIDDAPGLTVGAIPAR
;
A
#
# COMPACT_ATOMS: atom_id res chain seq x y z
N MET A 1 -20.92 -6.08 22.70
CA MET A 1 -20.36 -6.72 21.49
C MET A 1 -18.92 -6.26 21.35
N PRO A 2 -17.92 -7.12 21.10
CA PRO A 2 -16.57 -6.63 20.83
C PRO A 2 -16.64 -5.75 19.58
N SER A 3 -16.10 -4.54 19.67
CA SER A 3 -16.02 -3.61 18.55
C SER A 3 -15.10 -4.22 17.48
N THR A 4 -15.65 -4.61 16.33
CA THR A 4 -14.86 -5.08 15.19
C THR A 4 -13.91 -3.97 14.76
N THR A 5 -12.60 -4.19 14.94
CA THR A 5 -11.58 -3.24 14.51
C THR A 5 -11.35 -3.44 13.03
N THR A 6 -11.40 -2.37 12.24
CA THR A 6 -11.22 -2.43 10.77
C THR A 6 -9.91 -1.78 10.36
N LEU A 7 -9.12 -2.50 9.57
CA LEU A 7 -7.89 -2.01 8.95
C LEU A 7 -8.11 -1.84 7.44
N LEU A 8 -8.08 -0.60 6.97
CA LEU A 8 -8.24 -0.25 5.56
C LEU A 8 -6.87 -0.04 4.92
N PHE A 9 -6.54 -0.86 3.94
CA PHE A 9 -5.31 -0.76 3.16
C PHE A 9 -5.50 0.09 1.91
N ALA A 10 -4.51 0.89 1.54
CA ALA A 10 -4.36 1.37 0.17
C ALA A 10 -3.56 0.36 -0.66
N THR A 11 -4.02 0.09 -1.89
CA THR A 11 -3.33 -0.80 -2.84
C THR A 11 -3.52 -0.34 -4.27
N ARG A 12 -2.56 -0.67 -5.13
CA ARG A 12 -2.65 -0.51 -6.58
C ARG A 12 -3.60 -1.54 -7.21
N PRO A 13 -4.15 -1.29 -8.41
CA PRO A 13 -5.12 -2.18 -9.07
C PRO A 13 -4.50 -3.44 -9.69
N SER A 14 -3.16 -3.52 -9.78
CA SER A 14 -2.51 -4.69 -10.37
C SER A 14 -2.85 -5.97 -9.59
N ALA A 15 -2.99 -7.09 -10.30
CA ALA A 15 -3.31 -8.38 -9.69
C ALA A 15 -2.30 -8.77 -8.60
N LEU A 16 -1.02 -8.46 -8.81
CA LEU A 16 0.03 -8.73 -7.83
C LEU A 16 -0.11 -7.86 -6.58
N ALA A 17 -0.38 -6.56 -6.72
CA ALA A 17 -0.55 -5.66 -5.57
C ALA A 17 -1.78 -6.05 -4.73
N LEU A 18 -2.88 -6.42 -5.38
CA LEU A 18 -4.07 -6.95 -4.70
C LEU A 18 -3.77 -8.25 -3.96
N TRP A 19 -3.04 -9.17 -4.60
CA TRP A 19 -2.63 -10.42 -3.96
C TRP A 19 -1.74 -10.17 -2.75
N GLN A 20 -0.72 -9.31 -2.87
CA GLN A 20 0.17 -8.95 -1.76
C GLN A 20 -0.60 -8.33 -0.58
N THR A 21 -1.53 -7.43 -0.86
CA THR A 21 -2.36 -6.77 0.16
C THR A 21 -3.25 -7.78 0.88
N ARG A 22 -3.89 -8.69 0.14
CA ARG A 22 -4.74 -9.74 0.71
C ARG A 22 -3.95 -10.74 1.53
N TRP A 23 -2.79 -11.16 1.05
CA TRP A 23 -1.90 -12.06 1.77
C TRP A 23 -1.45 -11.47 3.12
N VAL A 24 -1.08 -10.18 3.14
CA VAL A 24 -0.82 -9.47 4.41
C VAL A 24 -2.07 -9.42 5.27
N GLY A 25 -3.23 -9.10 4.69
CA GLY A 25 -4.51 -9.08 5.39
C GLY A 25 -4.85 -10.41 6.07
N GLU A 26 -4.68 -11.53 5.37
CA GLU A 26 -4.91 -12.89 5.87
C GLU A 26 -3.96 -13.25 7.03
N ALA A 27 -2.68 -12.88 6.90
CA ALA A 27 -1.70 -13.07 7.97
C ALA A 27 -2.07 -12.30 9.25
N LEU A 28 -2.51 -11.04 9.10
CA LEU A 28 -2.99 -10.24 10.23
C LEU A 28 -4.28 -10.81 10.83
N GLN A 29 -5.21 -11.28 10.01
CA GLN A 29 -6.46 -11.89 10.50
C GLN A 29 -6.20 -13.21 11.25
N THR A 30 -5.17 -13.96 10.85
CA THR A 30 -4.73 -15.16 11.57
C THR A 30 -4.21 -14.82 12.96
N ALA A 31 -3.42 -13.75 13.08
CA ALA A 31 -2.91 -13.28 14.37
C ALA A 31 -3.97 -12.56 15.23
N TRP A 32 -4.94 -11.90 14.59
CA TRP A 32 -6.03 -11.14 15.23
C TRP A 32 -7.39 -11.50 14.62
N PRO A 33 -8.07 -12.55 15.13
CA PRO A 33 -9.33 -13.03 14.55
C PRO A 33 -10.49 -12.03 14.54
N GLY A 34 -10.43 -10.97 15.36
CA GLY A 34 -11.41 -9.89 15.39
C GLY A 34 -11.12 -8.72 14.43
N LEU A 35 -10.01 -8.77 13.70
CA LEU A 35 -9.59 -7.74 12.76
C LEU A 35 -10.28 -7.94 11.41
N LYS A 36 -10.92 -6.89 10.89
CA LYS A 36 -11.42 -6.87 9.52
C LYS A 36 -10.43 -6.12 8.63
N CYS A 37 -9.84 -6.80 7.66
CA CYS A 37 -8.98 -6.17 6.65
C CYS A 37 -9.82 -5.86 5.40
N THR A 38 -9.69 -4.65 4.86
CA THR A 38 -10.33 -4.23 3.60
C THR A 38 -9.36 -3.42 2.76
N GLU A 39 -9.54 -3.39 1.45
CA GLU A 39 -8.70 -2.60 0.54
C GLU A 39 -9.45 -1.42 -0.13
N LYS A 40 -8.74 -0.30 -0.29
CA LYS A 40 -9.09 0.83 -1.17
C LYS A 40 -8.14 0.81 -2.34
N ILE A 41 -8.68 0.55 -3.53
CA ILE A 41 -7.90 0.45 -4.77
C ILE A 41 -7.70 1.86 -5.34
N ILE A 42 -6.45 2.23 -5.60
CA ILE A 42 -6.06 3.54 -6.15
C ILE A 42 -5.14 3.35 -7.34
N THR A 43 -5.41 4.08 -8.42
CA THR A 43 -4.55 4.15 -9.60
C THR A 43 -3.53 5.28 -9.44
N THR A 44 -2.25 4.92 -9.46
CA THR A 44 -1.12 5.87 -9.35
C THR A 44 -0.76 6.48 -10.71
N ALA A 45 0.03 7.55 -10.73
CA ALA A 45 0.60 8.10 -11.96
C ALA A 45 1.39 7.04 -12.75
N GLY A 46 2.18 6.21 -12.06
CA GLY A 46 2.92 5.11 -12.68
C GLY A 46 2.03 4.01 -13.26
N ASP A 47 0.79 3.85 -12.79
CA ASP A 47 -0.17 2.92 -13.41
C ASP A 47 -0.76 3.48 -14.73
N ARG A 48 -0.77 4.80 -14.89
CA ARG A 48 -1.33 5.47 -16.08
C ARG A 48 -0.33 5.59 -17.22
N ILE A 49 0.96 5.66 -16.90
CA ILE A 49 2.03 5.85 -17.88
C ILE A 49 2.63 4.48 -18.21
N LEU A 50 2.10 3.84 -19.24
CA LEU A 50 2.54 2.52 -19.74
C LEU A 50 3.36 2.60 -21.03
N ASP A 51 3.39 3.78 -21.66
CA ASP A 51 3.90 4.03 -23.01
C ASP A 51 5.35 4.58 -23.04
N ARG A 52 5.96 4.80 -21.87
CA ARG A 52 7.33 5.31 -21.76
C ARG A 52 8.14 4.53 -20.72
N PRO A 53 9.45 4.31 -20.94
CA PRO A 53 10.31 3.70 -19.94
C PRO A 53 10.34 4.51 -18.64
N LEU A 54 10.16 3.85 -17.50
CA LEU A 54 10.20 4.46 -16.15
C LEU A 54 11.38 5.42 -15.89
N PRO A 55 12.63 5.13 -16.34
CA PRO A 55 13.74 6.05 -16.16
C PRO A 55 13.58 7.40 -16.87
N GLU A 56 12.81 7.45 -17.96
CA GLU A 56 12.58 8.66 -18.76
C GLU A 56 11.44 9.53 -18.22
N ILE A 57 10.55 8.95 -17.42
CA ILE A 57 9.39 9.66 -16.87
C ILE A 57 9.81 10.64 -15.78
N GLY A 58 10.92 10.37 -15.06
CA GLY A 58 11.48 11.27 -14.07
C GLY A 58 10.46 11.68 -13.00
N GLY A 59 10.31 10.90 -11.94
CA GLY A 59 9.39 11.26 -10.86
C GLY A 59 9.63 10.43 -9.61
N LYS A 60 10.08 11.06 -8.53
CA LYS A 60 10.12 10.42 -7.21
C LYS A 60 8.69 10.04 -6.82
N GLY A 61 8.47 8.82 -6.36
CA GLY A 61 7.17 8.38 -5.84
C GLY A 61 6.09 8.06 -6.89
N LEU A 62 6.45 7.78 -8.16
CA LEU A 62 5.50 7.43 -9.24
C LEU A 62 4.46 6.34 -8.88
N PHE A 63 4.80 5.45 -7.96
CA PHE A 63 3.93 4.36 -7.50
C PHE A 63 3.50 4.47 -6.04
N THR A 64 3.96 5.49 -5.31
CA THR A 64 3.74 5.61 -3.86
C THR A 64 3.03 6.91 -3.47
N GLN A 65 3.19 7.99 -4.24
CA GLN A 65 2.71 9.33 -3.89
C GLN A 65 1.21 9.36 -3.57
N GLU A 66 0.36 8.73 -4.38
CA GLU A 66 -1.08 8.72 -4.12
C GLU A 66 -1.44 7.88 -2.90
N LEU A 67 -0.71 6.80 -2.61
CA LEU A 67 -0.94 5.98 -1.41
C LEU A 67 -0.49 6.73 -0.15
N GLU A 68 0.68 7.37 -0.20
CA GLU A 68 1.19 8.23 0.87
C GLU A 68 0.22 9.37 1.18
N THR A 69 -0.36 10.00 0.15
CA THR A 69 -1.38 11.05 0.32
C THR A 69 -2.57 10.55 1.13
N LEU A 70 -3.10 9.36 0.82
CA LEU A 70 -4.20 8.79 1.59
C LEU A 70 -3.83 8.48 3.04
N LEU A 71 -2.58 8.06 3.28
CA LEU A 71 -2.07 7.81 4.64
C LEU A 71 -1.97 9.12 5.43
N TYR A 72 -1.43 10.18 4.82
CA TYR A 72 -1.35 11.50 5.44
C TYR A 72 -2.73 12.07 5.78
N GLU A 73 -3.69 11.92 4.87
CA GLU A 73 -5.07 12.36 5.05
C GLU A 73 -5.90 11.41 5.95
N ARG A 74 -5.28 10.34 6.47
CA ARG A 74 -5.92 9.32 7.32
C ARG A 74 -7.17 8.69 6.68
N GLN A 75 -7.22 8.67 5.35
CA GLN A 75 -8.28 8.00 4.60
C GLN A 75 -8.11 6.49 4.57
N VAL A 76 -6.88 6.02 4.81
CA VAL A 76 -6.50 4.61 4.94
C VAL A 76 -5.55 4.47 6.13
N HIS A 77 -5.38 3.25 6.63
CA HIS A 77 -4.58 2.98 7.82
C HIS A 77 -3.17 2.45 7.48
N ALA A 78 -3.02 1.76 6.35
CA ALA A 78 -1.74 1.20 5.90
C ALA A 78 -1.72 1.07 4.38
N ALA A 79 -0.54 0.86 3.80
CA ALA A 79 -0.35 0.50 2.40
C ALA A 79 0.59 -0.69 2.29
N VAL A 80 0.39 -1.55 1.28
CA VAL A 80 1.26 -2.70 1.00
C VAL A 80 1.95 -2.47 -0.34
N HIS A 81 3.28 -2.62 -0.33
CA HIS A 81 4.13 -2.43 -1.50
C HIS A 81 5.14 -3.55 -1.64
N SER A 82 5.60 -3.76 -2.87
CA SER A 82 6.87 -4.46 -3.05
C SER A 82 7.99 -3.55 -2.56
N LEU A 83 8.86 -4.06 -1.69
CA LEU A 83 9.92 -3.27 -1.06
C LEU A 83 10.83 -2.55 -2.06
N LYS A 84 11.05 -3.14 -3.24
CA LYS A 84 11.84 -2.56 -4.35
C LYS A 84 11.23 -1.27 -4.95
N ASP A 85 9.93 -1.06 -4.76
CA ASP A 85 9.19 0.06 -5.36
C ASP A 85 9.05 1.24 -4.38
N LEU A 86 9.51 1.08 -3.12
CA LEU A 86 9.56 2.18 -2.16
C LEU A 86 10.74 3.12 -2.47
N PRO A 87 10.54 4.45 -2.40
CA PRO A 87 11.64 5.40 -2.54
C PRO A 87 12.67 5.24 -1.42
N ILE A 88 13.92 5.58 -1.71
CA ILE A 88 15.02 5.60 -0.72
C ILE A 88 14.93 6.84 0.17
N ASP A 89 14.34 7.93 -0.34
CA ASP A 89 14.15 9.16 0.41
C ASP A 89 13.10 8.99 1.51
N ASP A 90 13.27 9.74 2.60
CA ASP A 90 12.33 9.75 3.71
C ASP A 90 10.94 10.26 3.27
N ALA A 91 9.88 9.61 3.77
CA ALA A 91 8.50 10.07 3.70
C ALA A 91 8.10 10.61 5.10
N PRO A 92 8.25 11.93 5.37
CA PRO A 92 8.15 12.46 6.73
C PRO A 92 6.78 12.19 7.36
N GLY A 93 6.75 11.46 8.48
CA GLY A 93 5.50 11.11 9.17
C GLY A 93 4.91 9.77 8.73
N LEU A 94 5.51 9.11 7.74
CA LEU A 94 5.26 7.71 7.40
C LEU A 94 6.49 6.87 7.73
N THR A 95 6.28 5.58 7.91
CA THR A 95 7.36 4.63 8.18
C THR A 95 7.01 3.26 7.63
N VAL A 96 8.04 2.45 7.35
CA VAL A 96 7.86 1.03 7.03
C VAL A 96 7.51 0.30 8.33
N GLY A 97 6.23 -0.02 8.50
CA GLY A 97 5.74 -0.68 9.72
C GLY A 97 6.10 -2.16 9.83
N ALA A 98 6.34 -2.84 8.70
CA ALA A 98 6.70 -4.26 8.67
C ALA A 98 7.37 -4.64 7.35
N ILE A 99 8.25 -5.64 7.41
CA ILE A 99 8.79 -6.36 6.25
C ILE A 99 8.50 -7.85 6.49
N PRO A 100 7.55 -8.46 5.78
CA PRO A 100 7.25 -9.88 5.91
C PRO A 100 8.44 -10.77 5.51
N ALA A 101 8.44 -12.03 5.95
CA ALA A 101 9.42 -13.00 5.51
C ALA A 101 9.39 -13.16 3.98
N ARG A 102 10.56 -13.30 3.37
CA ARG A 102 10.74 -13.39 1.92
C ARG A 102 10.48 -14.79 1.39
#